data_AF-A0A0C1RCH9-F1
#
_entry.id   AF-A0A0C1RCH9-F1
#
_cell.length_a   1.000
_cell.length_b   1.000
_cell.length_c   1.000
_cell.angle_alpha   90.00
_cell.angle_beta   90.00
_cell.angle_gamma   90.00
#
_symmetry.space_group_name_H-M   'P 1'
#
loop_
_entity.id
_entity.type
_entity.pdbx_description
1 polymer ?
#
loop_
_entity_poly.entity_id
_entity_poly.type
_entity_poly.pdbx_seq_one_letter_code
_entity_poly.pdbx_strand_id
1 'polypeptide(L)'
;MDDRLIRFCAVSSKQGLIVEGMGRGNIPSRMLSGVKYALSKNIPVVLVSRYLMRKLFYDYGYESAGKELTQKGVILGDNLNPHKARIKLIVALVYTIKAVTKWI
;
A
#
# COMPACT_ATOMS: atom_id res chain seq x y z
N MET A 1 -12.26 -6.50 7.32
CA MET A 1 -11.44 -5.65 8.21
C MET A 1 -11.86 -4.20 8.01
N ASP A 2 -11.86 -3.39 9.07
CA ASP A 2 -12.15 -1.96 9.01
C ASP A 2 -10.84 -1.14 9.02
N ASP A 3 -10.91 0.18 9.16
CA ASP A 3 -9.77 1.08 9.05
C ASP A 3 -8.94 1.26 10.34
N ARG A 4 -9.37 0.68 11.47
CA ARG A 4 -8.78 0.94 12.79
C ARG A 4 -7.29 0.65 12.85
N LEU A 5 -6.87 -0.50 12.32
CA LEU A 5 -5.45 -0.90 12.31
C LEU A 5 -4.59 0.00 11.42
N ILE A 6 -5.10 0.41 10.25
CA ILE A 6 -4.35 1.32 9.36
C ILE A 6 -4.14 2.65 10.06
N ARG A 7 -5.18 3.20 10.69
CA ARG A 7 -5.09 4.45 11.44
C ARG A 7 -4.12 4.35 12.61
N PHE A 8 -4.19 3.26 13.37
CA PHE A 8 -3.26 3.02 14.47
C PHE A 8 -1.81 3.01 13.98
N CYS A 9 -1.50 2.24 12.92
CA CYS A 9 -0.15 2.20 12.34
C CYS A 9 0.30 3.56 11.80
N ALA A 10 -0.60 4.31 11.17
CA ALA A 10 -0.31 5.65 10.68
C ALA A 10 0.07 6.63 11.80
N VAL A 11 -0.54 6.49 12.99
CA VAL A 11 -0.23 7.33 14.16
C VAL A 11 1.06 6.88 14.85
N SER A 12 1.28 5.56 14.96
CA SER A 12 2.37 4.99 15.77
C SER A 12 3.72 4.95 15.08
N SER A 13 3.80 4.55 13.81
CA SER A 13 5.09 4.40 13.11
C SER A 13 5.46 5.60 12.24
N LYS A 14 4.45 6.29 11.65
CA LYS A 14 4.56 7.46 10.74
C LYS A 14 5.48 7.30 9.51
N GLN A 15 6.20 6.20 9.37
CA GLN A 15 7.28 6.03 8.41
C GLN A 15 6.81 5.41 7.09
N GLY A 16 5.89 4.45 7.12
CA GLY A 16 5.37 3.81 5.92
C GLY A 16 4.51 2.59 6.21
N LEU A 17 3.71 2.17 5.23
CA LEU A 17 2.79 1.03 5.36
C LEU A 17 2.91 0.10 4.15
N ILE A 18 2.97 -1.20 4.43
CA ILE A 18 2.68 -2.25 3.44
C ILE A 18 1.24 -2.70 3.68
N VAL A 19 0.41 -2.67 2.64
CA VAL A 19 -0.95 -3.18 2.64
C VAL A 19 -1.01 -4.40 1.72
N GLU A 20 -1.35 -5.55 2.31
CA GLU A 20 -1.51 -6.78 1.55
C GLU A 20 -2.93 -6.89 1.01
N GLY A 21 -3.09 -6.54 -0.26
CA GLY A 21 -4.35 -6.62 -0.99
C GLY A 21 -4.75 -8.05 -1.34
N MET A 22 -6.05 -8.24 -1.54
CA MET A 22 -6.66 -9.49 -1.98
C MET A 22 -6.54 -9.62 -3.51
N GLY A 23 -6.23 -10.82 -3.99
CA GLY A 23 -6.18 -11.13 -5.43
C GLY A 23 -5.28 -10.18 -6.20
N ARG A 24 -5.89 -9.30 -7.01
CA ARG A 24 -5.21 -8.30 -7.84
C ARG A 24 -4.89 -6.97 -7.13
N GLY A 25 -4.91 -6.95 -5.80
CA GLY A 25 -4.55 -5.77 -5.01
C GLY A 25 -5.75 -4.96 -4.53
N ASN A 26 -6.89 -5.61 -4.31
CA ASN A 26 -8.08 -4.92 -3.81
C ASN A 26 -8.14 -5.03 -2.28
N ILE A 27 -8.74 -4.05 -1.63
CA ILE A 27 -8.99 -4.08 -0.18
C ILE A 27 -10.49 -4.01 0.08
N PRO A 28 -10.99 -4.46 1.25
CA PRO A 28 -12.36 -4.16 1.66
C PRO A 28 -12.64 -2.65 1.68
N SER A 29 -13.80 -2.20 1.18
CA SER A 29 -14.16 -0.77 1.14
C SER A 29 -14.04 -0.07 2.49
N ARG A 30 -14.35 -0.76 3.60
CA ARG A 30 -14.22 -0.24 4.96
C ARG A 30 -12.79 0.11 5.39
N MET A 31 -11.77 -0.35 4.66
CA MET A 31 -10.36 0.00 4.90
C MET A 31 -9.93 1.26 4.13
N LEU A 32 -10.69 1.68 3.11
CA LEU A 32 -10.33 2.79 2.23
C LEU A 32 -10.16 4.11 2.99
N SER A 33 -10.99 4.37 4.00
CA SER A 33 -10.87 5.55 4.86
C SER A 33 -9.54 5.59 5.62
N GLY A 34 -9.03 4.44 6.06
CA GLY A 34 -7.73 4.32 6.70
C GLY A 34 -6.57 4.61 5.74
N VAL A 35 -6.66 4.09 4.52
CA VAL A 35 -5.67 4.39 3.47
C VAL A 35 -5.66 5.88 3.14
N LYS A 36 -6.83 6.48 2.92
CA LYS A 36 -6.97 7.93 2.70
C LYS A 36 -6.37 8.74 3.86
N TYR A 37 -6.61 8.30 5.10
CA TYR A 37 -6.03 8.92 6.28
C TYR A 37 -4.50 8.85 6.28
N ALA A 38 -3.90 7.68 6.02
CA ALA A 38 -2.45 7.53 5.95
C ALA A 38 -1.82 8.42 4.87
N LEU A 39 -2.42 8.43 3.68
CA LEU A 39 -1.97 9.28 2.57
C LEU A 39 -2.07 10.77 2.92
N SER A 40 -3.14 11.22 3.59
CA SER A 40 -3.29 12.61 4.06
C SER A 40 -2.22 13.05 5.07
N LYS A 41 -1.55 12.08 5.71
CA LYS A 41 -0.43 12.31 6.63
C LYS A 41 0.93 12.20 5.93
N ASN A 42 0.96 12.15 4.60
CA ASN A 42 2.15 11.92 3.78
C ASN A 42 2.90 10.63 4.13
N ILE A 43 2.17 9.61 4.62
CA ILE A 43 2.76 8.31 4.90
C ILE A 43 2.71 7.48 3.62
N PRO A 44 3.85 6.97 3.12
CA PRO A 44 3.85 6.17 1.91
C PRO A 44 3.13 4.85 2.17
N VAL A 45 2.16 4.54 1.32
CA VAL A 45 1.40 3.30 1.36
C VAL A 45 1.77 2.49 0.13
N VAL A 46 2.30 1.28 0.34
CA VAL A 46 2.63 0.33 -0.71
C VAL A 46 1.62 -0.80 -0.70
N LEU A 47 1.05 -1.10 -1.87
CA LEU A 47 0.11 -2.18 -2.09
C LEU A 47 0.78 -3.39 -2.73
N VAL A 48 0.77 -4.52 -2.04
CA VAL A 48 1.26 -5.83 -2.50
C VAL A 48 0.09 -6.82 -2.60
N SER A 49 0.31 -7.98 -3.24
CA SER A 49 -0.66 -9.07 -3.23
C SER A 49 -0.33 -10.06 -2.11
N ARG A 50 -1.36 -10.59 -1.47
CA ARG A 50 -1.25 -11.82 -0.66
C ARG A 50 -0.99 -13.07 -1.50
N TYR A 51 -1.28 -13.01 -2.80
CA TYR A 51 -1.08 -14.14 -3.70
C TYR A 51 0.38 -14.20 -4.18
N LEU A 52 1.09 -15.27 -3.80
CA LEU A 52 2.54 -15.41 -4.00
C LEU A 52 3.03 -15.37 -5.45
N MET A 53 2.18 -15.63 -6.44
CA MET A 53 2.64 -16.05 -7.78
C MET A 53 2.27 -15.12 -8.94
N ARG A 54 1.78 -13.89 -8.71
CA ARG A 54 1.40 -13.02 -9.83
C ARG A 54 1.75 -11.55 -9.62
N LYS A 55 2.24 -10.96 -10.71
CA LYS A 55 2.24 -9.51 -10.92
C LYS A 55 0.83 -8.98 -10.72
N LEU A 56 0.73 -7.87 -10.02
CA LEU A 56 -0.55 -7.22 -9.79
C LEU A 56 -1.03 -6.52 -11.06
N PHE A 57 -2.29 -6.74 -11.40
CA PHE A 57 -2.97 -6.10 -12.53
C PHE A 57 -4.11 -5.28 -11.93
N TYR A 58 -3.87 -3.99 -11.74
CA TYR A 58 -4.75 -3.07 -11.01
C TYR A 58 -5.76 -2.42 -11.96
N ASP A 59 -6.53 -3.24 -12.67
CA ASP A 59 -7.39 -2.84 -13.80
C ASP A 59 -8.87 -2.70 -13.42
N TYR A 60 -9.30 -3.29 -12.30
CA TYR A 60 -10.67 -3.17 -11.81
C TYR A 60 -11.03 -1.74 -11.40
N GLY A 61 -12.19 -1.26 -11.85
CA GLY A 61 -12.66 0.12 -11.68
C GLY A 61 -13.69 0.35 -10.56
N TYR A 62 -13.82 -0.57 -9.60
CA TYR A 62 -14.75 -0.39 -8.47
C TYR A 62 -14.07 0.25 -7.26
N GLU A 63 -14.86 0.72 -6.29
CA GLU A 63 -14.35 1.34 -5.07
C GLU A 63 -13.39 0.40 -4.32
N SER A 64 -12.27 0.92 -3.83
CA SER A 64 -11.22 0.20 -3.10
C SER A 64 -10.49 -0.87 -3.93
N ALA A 65 -10.72 -0.89 -5.24
CA ALA A 65 -9.91 -1.66 -6.17
C ALA A 65 -8.53 -1.04 -6.34
N GLY A 66 -7.57 -1.88 -6.76
CA GLY A 66 -6.20 -1.47 -7.03
C GLY A 66 -6.06 -0.22 -7.90
N LYS A 67 -6.91 -0.08 -8.93
CA LYS A 67 -6.91 1.09 -9.83
C LYS A 67 -7.24 2.39 -9.11
N GLU A 68 -8.24 2.37 -8.23
CA GLU A 68 -8.62 3.55 -7.47
C GLU A 68 -7.53 3.88 -6.43
N LEU A 69 -6.97 2.86 -5.79
CA LEU A 69 -5.90 3.03 -4.80
C LEU A 69 -4.67 3.71 -5.42
N THR A 70 -4.24 3.28 -6.62
CA THR A 70 -3.10 3.89 -7.30
C THR A 70 -3.36 5.33 -7.71
N GLN A 71 -4.55 5.63 -8.23
CA GLN A 71 -4.96 7.00 -8.57
C GLN A 71 -4.93 7.94 -7.36
N LYS A 72 -5.13 7.42 -6.14
CA LYS A 72 -5.01 8.19 -4.89
C LYS A 72 -3.57 8.34 -4.38
N GLY A 73 -2.58 7.72 -5.04
CA GLY A 73 -1.17 7.80 -4.64
C GLY A 73 -0.66 6.60 -3.85
N VAL A 74 -1.41 5.49 -3.80
CA VAL A 74 -0.86 4.22 -3.29
C VAL A 74 0.18 3.68 -4.29
N ILE A 75 1.34 3.31 -3.77
CA ILE A 75 2.49 2.84 -4.53
C ILE A 75 2.34 1.34 -4.79
N LEU A 76 2.72 0.89 -5.98
CA LEU A 76 2.62 -0.51 -6.33
C LEU A 76 3.85 -1.29 -5.90
N GLY A 77 3.62 -2.41 -5.21
CA GLY A 77 4.62 -3.38 -4.82
C GLY A 77 5.13 -4.27 -5.95
N ASP A 78 4.59 -4.11 -7.16
CA ASP A 78 4.83 -4.93 -8.35
C ASP A 78 4.73 -6.44 -8.07
N ASN A 79 5.84 -7.19 -8.26
CA ASN A 79 5.90 -8.63 -8.06
C ASN A 79 6.50 -9.04 -6.69
N LEU A 80 6.76 -8.06 -5.81
CA LEU A 80 7.33 -8.35 -4.50
C LEU A 80 6.29 -8.97 -3.58
N ASN A 81 6.68 -10.05 -2.91
CA ASN A 81 5.93 -10.55 -1.78
C ASN A 81 5.99 -9.52 -0.61
N PRO A 82 5.08 -9.61 0.37
CA PRO A 82 4.98 -8.62 1.44
C PRO A 82 6.27 -8.44 2.25
N HIS A 83 7.01 -9.52 2.49
CA HIS A 83 8.25 -9.50 3.25
C HIS A 83 9.38 -8.75 2.51
N LYS A 84 9.56 -9.03 1.21
CA LYS A 84 10.54 -8.33 0.37
C LYS A 84 10.17 -6.86 0.20
N ALA A 85 8.89 -6.57 0.01
CA ALA A 85 8.37 -5.20 -0.05
C ALA A 85 8.65 -4.43 1.24
N ARG A 86 8.44 -5.05 2.41
CA ARG A 86 8.76 -4.44 3.71
C ARG A 86 10.25 -4.11 3.84
N ILE A 87 11.15 -5.01 3.46
CA ILE A 87 12.60 -4.76 3.49
C ILE A 87 12.95 -3.59 2.56
N LYS A 88 12.46 -3.61 1.31
CA LYS A 88 12.68 -2.52 0.34
C LYS A 88 12.15 -1.18 0.86
N LEU A 89 10.98 -1.18 1.51
CA LEU A 89 10.40 0.02 2.12
C LEU A 89 11.31 0.57 3.22
N ILE A 90 11.79 -0.29 4.14
CA ILE A 90 12.69 0.12 5.23
C ILE A 90 13.96 0.77 4.64
N VAL A 91 14.60 0.13 3.66
CA VAL A 91 15.81 0.66 3.02
C VAL A 91 15.53 1.99 2.30
N ALA A 92 14.41 2.08 1.56
CA ALA A 92 14.04 3.30 0.85
C ALA A 92 13.80 4.48 1.81
N LEU A 93 13.15 4.22 2.95
CA LEU A 93 12.88 5.23 3.98
C LEU A 93 14.14 5.74 4.67
N VAL A 94 15.18 4.92 4.82
CA VAL A 94 16.49 5.35 5.32
C VAL A 94 17.16 6.31 4.34
N TYR A 95 16.99 6.11 3.03
CA TYR A 95 17.60 6.98 2.02
C TYR A 95 16.82 8.28 1.81
N THR A 96 15.54 8.21 1.42
CA THR A 96 14.63 9.35 1.34
C THR A 96 13.20 8.89 1.04
N ILE A 97 12.20 9.64 1.51
CA ILE A 97 10.80 9.38 1.18
C ILE A 97 10.53 9.39 -0.35
N LYS A 98 11.29 10.18 -1.13
CA LYS A 98 11.22 10.19 -2.60
C LYS A 98 11.72 8.89 -3.24
N ALA A 99 12.52 8.09 -2.53
CA ALA A 99 12.99 6.80 -3.04
C ALA A 99 11.89 5.74 -2.97
N VAL A 100 10.90 5.93 -2.08
CA VAL A 100 9.73 5.05 -2.00
C VAL A 100 8.84 5.18 -3.25
N THR A 101 8.87 6.30 -3.97
CA THR A 101 8.06 6.45 -5.20
C THR A 101 8.74 5.85 -6.45
N LYS A 102 10.04 5.50 -6.39
CA LYS A 102 10.80 4.85 -7.48
C LYS A 102 10.69 3.33 -7.46
N TRP A 103 9.55 2.79 -7.06
CA TRP A 103 9.35 1.33 -7.00
C TRP A 103 9.19 0.68 -8.38
N ILE A 104 8.99 1.51 -9.43
CA ILE A 104 8.77 1.17 -10.84
C ILE A 104 9.97 1.64 -11.66
#